data_AF-A0A7D9I091-F1
#
_entry.id   AF-A0A7D9I091-F1
#
_cell.length_a   1.000
_cell.length_b   1.000
_cell.length_c   1.000
_cell.angle_alpha   90.00
_cell.angle_beta   90.00
_cell.angle_gamma   90.00
#
_symmetry.space_group_name_H-M   'P 1'
#
loop_
_entity.id
_entity.type
_entity.pdbx_description
1 polymer ?
#
loop_
_entity_poly.entity_id
_entity_poly.type
_entity_poly.pdbx_seq_one_letter_code
_entity_poly.pdbx_strand_id
1 'polypeptide(L)'
;MSVPAGIPQGTKIGPWLFLAMINDLTIGELPAEMWKFADDTTVSEVAKKDGASELQGTVHELSEWTNLNRFQLNPTKCKEMIISFKKQPCVYTSLNVNNQSFEVVNAAKLLGVTITQDLNYYTRSAWTRSVFICYKTTQTS
;
A
#
# COMPACT_ATOMS: atom_id res chain seq x y z
N MET A 1 -4.66 -17.24 30.15
CA MET A 1 -5.37 -15.94 30.24
C MET A 1 -5.29 -15.28 28.88
N SER A 2 -6.43 -15.05 28.22
CA SER A 2 -6.49 -14.33 26.94
C SER A 2 -6.60 -12.85 27.26
N VAL A 3 -5.55 -12.07 26.95
CA VAL A 3 -5.65 -10.61 26.96
C VAL A 3 -6.38 -10.22 25.67
N PRO A 4 -7.48 -9.45 25.73
CA PRO A 4 -8.11 -8.94 24.53
C PRO A 4 -7.16 -7.93 23.87
N ALA A 5 -6.38 -8.38 22.87
CA ALA A 5 -5.66 -7.46 22.01
C ALA A 5 -6.67 -6.85 21.04
N GLY A 6 -7.09 -5.65 21.40
CA GLY A 6 -8.00 -4.77 20.66
C GLY A 6 -8.00 -3.41 21.36
N ILE A 7 -8.02 -2.33 20.58
CA ILE A 7 -8.05 -0.98 21.13
C ILE A 7 -9.47 -0.74 21.69
N PRO A 8 -9.62 -0.30 22.96
CA PRO A 8 -10.93 0.07 23.50
C PRO A 8 -11.53 1.24 22.69
N GLN A 9 -12.55 0.94 21.90
CA GLN A 9 -13.30 1.95 21.15
C GLN A 9 -14.01 2.91 22.13
N GLY A 10 -14.00 4.21 21.81
CA GLY A 10 -14.62 5.26 22.65
C GLY A 10 -13.68 5.94 23.66
N THR A 11 -12.39 5.58 23.68
CA THR A 11 -11.39 6.28 24.50
C THR A 11 -10.70 7.38 23.71
N LYS A 12 -10.37 8.52 24.34
CA LYS A 12 -9.56 9.60 23.72
C LYS A 12 -8.17 9.14 23.29
N ILE A 13 -7.71 7.99 23.80
CA ILE A 13 -6.40 7.40 23.54
C ILE A 13 -6.45 6.43 22.35
N GLY A 14 -7.62 5.91 21.98
CA GLY A 14 -7.78 4.95 20.88
C GLY A 14 -7.11 5.37 19.56
N PRO A 15 -7.29 6.62 19.09
CA PRO A 15 -6.60 7.12 17.89
C PRO A 15 -5.07 7.14 18.04
N TRP A 16 -4.54 7.46 19.21
CA TRP A 16 -3.09 7.49 19.47
C TRP A 16 -2.49 6.09 19.50
N LEU A 17 -3.19 5.13 20.10
CA LEU A 17 -2.79 3.71 20.08
C LEU A 17 -2.82 3.15 18.65
N PHE A 18 -3.84 3.50 17.86
CA PHE A 18 -3.92 3.11 16.46
C PHE A 18 -2.75 3.67 15.66
N LEU A 19 -2.43 4.96 15.84
CA LEU A 19 -1.28 5.59 15.21
C LEU A 19 0.05 4.96 15.63
N ALA A 20 0.22 4.59 16.91
CA ALA A 20 1.41 3.90 17.36
C ALA A 20 1.55 2.52 16.70
N MET A 21 0.46 1.74 16.66
CA MET A 21 0.46 0.41 16.03
C MET A 21 0.76 0.46 14.53
N ILE A 22 0.14 1.39 13.77
CA ILE A 22 0.46 1.53 12.34
C ILE A 22 1.87 2.07 12.13
N ASN A 23 2.40 2.88 13.05
CA ASN A 23 3.77 3.37 12.95
C ASN A 23 4.81 2.25 13.15
N ASP A 24 4.47 1.19 13.87
CA ASP A 24 5.33 -0.02 14.04
C ASP A 24 5.33 -0.95 12.81
N LEU A 25 4.47 -0.73 11.81
CA LEU A 25 4.48 -1.49 10.56
C LEU A 25 5.77 -1.22 9.76
N THR A 26 6.73 -2.14 9.76
CA THR A 26 7.91 -2.05 8.90
C THR A 26 7.84 -3.14 7.84
N ILE A 27 8.05 -2.77 6.58
CA ILE A 27 8.41 -3.76 5.54
C ILE A 27 9.90 -4.06 5.70
N GLY A 28 10.33 -5.30 5.43
CA GLY A 28 11.73 -5.71 5.49
C GLY A 28 12.64 -5.00 4.48
N GLU A 29 13.82 -5.57 4.21
CA GLU A 29 14.84 -5.06 3.26
C GLU A 29 14.43 -5.19 1.78
N LEU A 30 13.20 -4.86 1.42
CA LEU A 30 12.71 -4.87 0.04
C LEU A 30 13.00 -3.53 -0.64
N PRO A 31 13.13 -3.49 -1.99
CA PRO A 31 13.36 -2.25 -2.74
C PRO A 31 12.13 -1.33 -2.81
N ALA A 32 11.20 -1.45 -1.85
CA ALA A 32 9.96 -0.72 -1.79
C ALA A 32 10.01 0.39 -0.74
N GLU A 33 9.60 1.59 -1.13
CA GLU A 33 9.41 2.71 -0.22
C GLU A 33 7.98 2.66 0.36
N MET A 34 7.86 2.87 1.68
CA MET A 34 6.58 2.98 2.37
C MET A 34 6.37 4.39 2.91
N TRP A 35 5.16 4.93 2.70
CA TRP A 35 4.65 6.11 3.38
C TRP A 35 3.40 5.77 4.16
N LYS A 36 3.25 6.36 5.34
CA LYS A 36 2.09 6.17 6.21
C LYS A 36 1.48 7.51 6.55
N PHE A 37 0.16 7.59 6.47
CA PHE A 37 -0.60 8.75 6.89
C PHE A 37 -1.91 8.29 7.52
N ALA A 38 -2.03 8.45 8.84
CA ALA A 38 -3.18 7.96 9.61
C ALA A 38 -3.49 6.49 9.31
N ASP A 39 -4.66 6.19 8.73
CA ASP A 39 -5.10 4.86 8.33
C ASP A 39 -4.68 4.46 6.90
N ASP A 40 -4.14 5.41 6.13
CA ASP A 40 -3.66 5.19 4.76
C ASP A 40 -2.16 4.86 4.78
N THR A 41 -1.82 3.65 4.36
CA THR A 41 -0.43 3.28 4.03
C THR A 41 -0.30 3.27 2.51
N THR A 42 0.86 3.66 2.00
CA THR A 42 1.25 3.61 0.59
C THR A 42 2.59 2.91 0.46
N VAL A 43 2.71 1.99 -0.48
CA VAL A 43 3.95 1.28 -0.78
C VAL A 43 4.22 1.39 -2.26
N SER A 44 5.44 1.76 -2.66
CA SER A 44 5.87 1.85 -4.06
C SER A 44 7.24 1.22 -4.29
N GLU A 45 7.47 0.69 -5.49
CA GLU A 45 8.75 0.07 -5.88
C GLU A 45 9.17 0.59 -7.25
N VAL A 46 10.38 1.15 -7.35
CA VAL A 46 10.98 1.57 -8.62
C VAL A 46 11.57 0.37 -9.38
N ALA A 47 10.77 -0.25 -10.25
CA ALA A 47 11.24 -1.39 -11.04
C ALA A 47 12.28 -1.01 -12.12
N LYS A 48 13.33 -1.84 -12.27
CA LYS A 48 14.34 -1.71 -13.33
C LYS A 48 13.77 -2.13 -14.70
N LYS A 49 14.38 -1.64 -15.78
CA LYS A 49 13.92 -1.77 -17.19
C LYS A 49 13.43 -3.17 -17.58
N ASP A 50 14.12 -4.20 -17.10
CA ASP A 50 13.91 -5.62 -17.40
C ASP A 50 13.84 -6.48 -16.12
N GLY A 51 13.66 -5.84 -14.96
CA GLY A 51 13.53 -6.52 -13.68
C GLY A 51 12.09 -6.99 -13.43
N ALA A 52 11.94 -8.15 -12.80
CA ALA A 52 10.67 -8.51 -12.18
C ALA A 52 10.37 -7.53 -11.02
N SER A 53 9.09 -7.24 -10.80
CA SER A 53 8.70 -6.54 -9.57
C SER A 53 8.85 -7.46 -8.38
N GLU A 54 9.45 -6.94 -7.31
CA GLU A 54 9.48 -7.60 -6.00
C GLU A 54 8.32 -7.15 -5.11
N LEU A 55 7.53 -6.18 -5.55
CA LEU A 55 6.41 -5.62 -4.79
C LEU A 55 5.34 -6.65 -4.37
N GLN A 56 5.17 -7.74 -5.12
CA GLN A 56 4.27 -8.82 -4.70
C GLN A 56 4.73 -9.48 -3.39
N GLY A 57 6.06 -9.58 -3.17
CA GLY A 57 6.63 -10.01 -1.89
C GLY A 57 6.32 -9.01 -0.79
N THR A 58 6.42 -7.70 -1.08
CA THR A 58 6.06 -6.65 -0.13
C THR A 58 4.58 -6.70 0.29
N VAL A 59 3.67 -6.97 -0.65
CA VAL A 59 2.24 -7.16 -0.34
C VAL A 59 2.03 -8.36 0.58
N HIS A 60 2.80 -9.44 0.37
CA HIS A 60 2.72 -10.63 1.20
C HIS A 60 3.20 -10.36 2.62
N GLU A 61 4.39 -9.75 2.80
CA GLU A 61 4.90 -9.36 4.12
C GLU A 61 3.92 -8.45 4.87
N LEU A 62 3.33 -7.48 4.16
CA LEU A 62 2.34 -6.60 4.77
C LEU A 62 1.09 -7.37 5.18
N SER A 63 0.61 -8.30 4.35
CA SER A 63 -0.50 -9.18 4.71
C SER A 63 -0.19 -10.00 5.95
N GLU A 64 1.01 -10.59 6.05
CA GLU A 64 1.45 -11.35 7.23
C GLU A 64 1.51 -10.47 8.48
N TRP A 65 2.11 -9.27 8.37
CA TRP A 65 2.16 -8.32 9.47
C TRP A 65 0.76 -7.92 9.95
N THR A 66 -0.18 -7.66 9.02
CA THR A 66 -1.55 -7.32 9.41
C THR A 66 -2.21 -8.46 10.17
N ASN A 67 -2.05 -9.70 9.71
CA ASN A 67 -2.58 -10.88 10.39
C ASN A 67 -1.99 -11.06 11.81
N LEU A 68 -0.67 -10.89 11.97
CA LEU A 68 0.01 -11.00 13.27
C LEU A 68 -0.45 -9.92 14.25
N ASN A 69 -0.69 -8.71 13.75
CA ASN A 69 -1.09 -7.56 14.56
C ASN A 69 -2.62 -7.41 14.68
N ARG A 70 -3.40 -8.43 14.26
CA ARG A 70 -4.87 -8.45 14.28
C ARG A 70 -5.54 -7.33 13.47
N PHE A 71 -4.84 -6.82 12.46
CA PHE A 71 -5.44 -6.00 11.41
C PHE A 71 -5.94 -6.89 10.27
N GLN A 72 -6.86 -6.36 9.47
CA GLN A 72 -7.32 -7.02 8.25
C GLN A 72 -7.11 -6.10 7.05
N LEU A 73 -6.35 -6.60 6.08
CA LEU A 73 -6.21 -6.01 4.77
C LEU A 73 -7.50 -6.27 3.98
N ASN A 74 -8.09 -5.22 3.40
CA ASN A 74 -9.28 -5.34 2.55
C ASN A 74 -8.90 -5.16 1.07
N PRO A 75 -8.74 -6.24 0.30
CA PRO A 75 -8.24 -6.16 -1.08
C PRO A 75 -9.15 -5.37 -2.01
N THR A 76 -10.46 -5.36 -1.72
CA THR A 76 -11.46 -4.63 -2.53
C THR A 76 -11.31 -3.11 -2.43
N LYS A 77 -10.70 -2.61 -1.35
CA LYS A 77 -10.39 -1.19 -1.17
C LYS A 77 -8.99 -0.83 -1.66
N CYS A 78 -8.10 -1.81 -1.81
CA CYS A 78 -6.77 -1.63 -2.32
C CYS A 78 -6.79 -1.37 -3.82
N LYS A 79 -5.99 -0.40 -4.25
CA LYS A 79 -5.81 -0.05 -5.66
C LYS A 79 -4.37 -0.32 -6.04
N GLU A 80 -4.15 -0.79 -7.26
CA GLU A 80 -2.84 -0.81 -7.91
C GLU A 80 -2.82 0.30 -8.96
N MET A 81 -1.74 1.06 -9.02
CA MET A 81 -1.51 1.99 -10.12
C MET A 81 -0.19 1.60 -10.78
N ILE A 82 -0.10 1.67 -12.10
CA ILE A 82 1.16 1.43 -12.81
C ILE A 82 1.51 2.70 -13.55
N ILE A 83 2.56 3.37 -13.08
CA ILE A 83 3.14 4.50 -13.80
C ILE A 83 4.22 3.99 -14.74
N SER A 84 4.17 4.42 -16.00
CA SER A 84 5.19 4.09 -16.99
C SER A 84 5.34 5.22 -18.00
N PHE A 85 6.58 5.66 -18.21
CA PHE A 85 6.93 6.64 -19.24
C PHE A 85 7.39 5.99 -20.54
N LYS A 86 7.29 4.66 -20.66
CA LYS A 86 7.66 3.93 -21.88
C LYS A 86 6.60 4.18 -22.97
N LYS A 87 7.04 4.29 -24.24
CA LYS A 87 6.13 4.35 -25.40
C LYS A 87 5.24 3.09 -25.51
N GLN A 88 5.75 1.95 -25.05
CA GLN A 88 4.98 0.73 -24.85
C GLN A 88 4.88 0.44 -23.35
N PRO A 89 3.66 0.40 -22.79
CA PRO A 89 3.47 0.03 -21.39
C PRO A 89 4.03 -1.36 -21.13
N CYS A 90 4.78 -1.52 -20.03
CA CYS A 90 5.09 -2.85 -19.53
C CYS A 90 3.80 -3.48 -18.98
N VAL A 91 3.45 -4.67 -19.44
CA VAL A 91 2.38 -5.47 -18.86
C VAL A 91 2.95 -6.18 -17.65
N TYR A 92 2.43 -5.86 -16.47
CA TYR A 92 2.76 -6.55 -15.23
C TYR A 92 1.58 -7.38 -14.77
N THR A 93 1.87 -8.49 -14.09
CA THR A 93 0.85 -9.25 -13.38
C THR A 93 0.26 -8.39 -12.27
N SER A 94 -1.07 -8.33 -12.20
CA SER A 94 -1.77 -7.61 -11.14
C SER A 94 -1.41 -8.18 -9.77
N LEU A 95 -1.17 -7.28 -8.82
CA LEU A 95 -0.92 -7.67 -7.44
C LEU A 95 -2.14 -8.39 -6.87
N ASN A 96 -1.87 -9.40 -6.05
CA ASN A 96 -2.92 -10.12 -5.35
C ASN A 96 -2.57 -10.37 -3.89
N VAL A 97 -3.61 -10.58 -3.09
CA VAL A 97 -3.49 -11.04 -1.71
C VAL A 97 -4.71 -11.89 -1.39
N ASN A 98 -4.53 -13.01 -0.68
CA ASN A 98 -5.61 -13.96 -0.36
C ASN A 98 -6.46 -14.37 -1.59
N ASN A 99 -5.80 -14.61 -2.74
CA ASN A 99 -6.44 -14.91 -4.04
C ASN A 99 -7.38 -13.81 -4.58
N GLN A 100 -7.27 -12.57 -4.08
CA GLN A 100 -7.97 -11.41 -4.62
C GLN A 100 -6.97 -10.44 -5.25
N SER A 101 -7.16 -10.12 -6.53
CA SER A 101 -6.38 -9.11 -7.22
C SER A 101 -6.85 -7.71 -6.85
N PHE A 102 -5.90 -6.77 -6.76
CA PHE A 102 -6.23 -5.36 -6.60
C PHE A 102 -6.80 -4.78 -7.89
N GLU A 103 -7.67 -3.78 -7.75
CA GLU A 103 -8.17 -3.05 -8.90
C GLU A 103 -7.07 -2.14 -9.46
N VAL A 104 -6.74 -2.33 -10.74
CA VAL A 104 -5.78 -1.47 -11.44
C VAL A 104 -6.47 -0.18 -11.87
N VAL A 105 -5.93 0.97 -11.43
CA VAL A 105 -6.48 2.30 -11.69
C VAL A 105 -5.46 3.20 -12.39
N ASN A 106 -5.98 4.12 -13.20
CA ASN A 106 -5.17 5.12 -13.91
C ASN A 106 -5.00 6.43 -13.12
N ALA A 107 -5.79 6.60 -12.05
CA ALA A 107 -5.75 7.76 -11.18
C ALA A 107 -6.18 7.36 -9.76
N ALA A 108 -5.56 7.97 -8.75
CA ALA A 108 -5.87 7.75 -7.34
C ALA A 108 -5.74 9.05 -6.57
N LYS A 109 -6.61 9.24 -5.58
CA LYS A 109 -6.56 10.39 -4.68
C LYS A 109 -5.81 10.00 -3.41
N LEU A 110 -4.69 10.65 -3.15
CA LEU A 110 -3.86 10.47 -1.97
C LEU A 110 -3.79 11.81 -1.22
N LEU A 111 -4.32 11.86 0.01
CA LEU A 111 -4.28 13.06 0.87
C LEU A 111 -4.79 14.35 0.23
N GLY A 112 -5.79 14.25 -0.66
CA GLY A 112 -6.34 15.40 -1.39
C GLY A 112 -5.67 15.69 -2.73
N VAL A 113 -4.50 15.10 -3.00
CA VAL A 113 -3.79 15.20 -4.28
C VAL A 113 -4.23 14.06 -5.19
N THR A 114 -4.52 14.35 -6.45
CA THR A 114 -4.82 13.31 -7.45
C THR A 114 -3.56 12.98 -8.21
N ILE A 115 -3.12 11.74 -8.12
CA ILE A 115 -1.99 11.19 -8.87
C ILE A 115 -2.56 10.44 -10.07
N THR A 116 -1.99 10.67 -11.25
CA THR A 116 -2.38 10.01 -12.51
C THR A 116 -1.21 9.23 -13.07
N GLN A 117 -1.50 8.15 -13.80
CA GLN A 117 -0.49 7.24 -14.38
C GLN A 117 0.53 7.93 -15.31
N ASP A 118 0.17 9.09 -15.87
CA ASP A 118 0.97 9.87 -16.81
C ASP A 118 1.84 10.94 -16.13
N LEU A 119 1.66 11.18 -14.82
CA LEU A 119 2.39 12.17 -14.01
C LEU A 119 2.66 13.50 -14.74
N ASN A 120 1.67 14.02 -15.49
CA ASN A 120 1.84 15.17 -16.41
C ASN A 120 2.51 16.43 -15.80
N TYR A 121 2.55 16.56 -14.48
CA TYR A 121 3.08 17.72 -13.75
C TYR A 121 4.46 17.52 -13.11
N TYR A 122 5.05 16.31 -13.15
CA TYR A 122 6.34 16.02 -12.51
C TYR A 122 7.44 15.70 -13.53
N THR A 123 8.68 16.05 -13.20
CA THR A 123 9.85 15.98 -14.09
C THR A 123 10.07 14.57 -14.66
N ARG A 124 10.10 14.45 -16.00
CA ARG A 124 10.22 13.19 -16.78
C ARG A 124 11.63 12.57 -16.73
N SER A 125 12.25 12.49 -15.55
CA SER A 125 13.65 12.10 -15.42
C SER A 125 13.86 11.03 -14.36
N ALA A 126 13.17 9.91 -14.49
CA ALA A 126 13.61 8.57 -14.09
C ALA A 126 12.54 7.54 -14.46
N TRP A 127 12.98 6.34 -14.76
CA TRP A 127 12.11 5.19 -14.98
C TRP A 127 11.52 4.77 -13.63
N THR A 128 10.21 4.75 -13.50
CA THR A 128 9.57 4.44 -12.23
C THR A 128 8.29 3.68 -12.53
N ARG A 129 8.30 2.36 -12.32
CA ARG A 129 7.06 1.72 -11.88
C ARG A 129 6.82 2.34 -10.51
N SER A 130 5.70 2.99 -10.30
CA SER A 130 5.28 3.33 -8.94
C SER A 130 3.93 2.67 -8.81
N VAL A 131 3.87 1.67 -7.96
CA VAL A 131 2.60 1.18 -7.49
C VAL A 131 2.24 1.96 -6.26
N PHE A 132 1.00 2.42 -6.20
CA PHE A 132 0.46 3.11 -5.04
C PHE A 132 -0.57 2.19 -4.43
N ILE A 133 -0.18 1.39 -3.43
CA ILE A 133 -1.14 0.59 -2.69
C ILE A 133 -1.80 1.50 -1.67
N CYS A 134 -3.02 1.96 -1.91
CA CYS A 134 -3.78 2.66 -0.87
C CYS A 134 -4.39 1.61 0.07
N TYR A 135 -3.92 1.55 1.32
CA TYR A 135 -4.61 0.81 2.37
C TYR A 135 -5.71 1.67 2.95
N LYS A 136 -6.91 1.12 3.11
CA LYS A 136 -7.91 1.72 3.98
C LYS A 136 -8.24 0.72 5.07
N THR A 137 -7.62 0.87 6.24
CA THR A 137 -7.96 0.01 7.38
C THR A 137 -9.39 0.35 7.79
N THR A 138 -10.29 -0.63 7.70
CA THR A 138 -11.64 -0.46 8.25
C THR A 138 -11.50 -0.79 9.74
N GLN A 139 -11.56 0.21 10.62
CA GLN A 139 -11.95 -0.05 11.99
C GLN A 139 -13.39 -0.58 11.93
N THR A 140 -13.57 -1.89 11.97
CA THR A 140 -14.89 -2.45 12.25
C THR A 140 -15.13 -2.33 13.75
N SER A 141 -15.99 -1.37 14.09
CA SER A 141 -16.93 -1.38 15.23
C SER A 141 -17.50 -2.77 15.51
#